data_AF-A0A1A9HI26-F1
#
_entry.id   AF-A0A1A9HI26-F1
#
_cell.length_a   1.000
_cell.length_b   1.000
_cell.length_c   1.000
_cell.angle_alpha   90.00
_cell.angle_beta   90.00
_cell.angle_gamma   90.00
#
_symmetry.space_group_name_H-M   'P 1'
#
loop_
_entity.id
_entity.type
_entity.pdbx_description
1 polymer ?
#
loop_
_entity_poly.entity_id
_entity_poly.type
_entity_poly.pdbx_seq_one_letter_code
_entity_poly.pdbx_strand_id
1 'polypeptide(L)'
;MELVNLTPFGAAGYRGIDTQDREHEIVVVRTVYKLVPAWQLEGAQPTTAGPMRLVPQLIDEGAPPLVTEDQYVGEVGLSSVRTESDLAPFKPKCDVLVTGTSHAPAGRPSEGWLARLRVSQPSRHPQADPAAGYVPPLTDPDTSFADRVAWQEERRVAIDGWLRAPGPNGDRSREMLLDKALHLHAPSEFVRDAKGAWARRTLSAATSVPLLYELAYGGSSRVPHPDFGRDAEAPELLLNEVCFLNPLGRGWMHADLERASREARVPVPTSWPAPQIEAPDLPVDRPDITAQAAGQQPPQMLEQARAYAHRPAGFGPVGRAWTPRIQRAGSYDDRWLAERWPNLPKDFDMAYWNAAPQDQQIAFPRPDCYIELGNLIAPALCPSGHAFVALPGHRVSVLFHLASGLMLGGVCAIDTLHVDTDAMELAIVWRASVSAEMGVKTTELRFETDLTAPLFKMEEAAHGQ
;
A
#
# COMPACT_ATOMS: atom_id res chain seq x y z
N MET A 1 -24.91 -12.80 -7.46
CA MET A 1 -24.09 -13.86 -6.84
C MET A 1 -24.43 -13.92 -5.36
N GLU A 2 -24.77 -15.10 -4.84
CA GLU A 2 -24.86 -15.36 -3.39
C GLU A 2 -23.48 -15.77 -2.87
N LEU A 3 -23.03 -15.20 -1.76
CA LEU A 3 -21.76 -15.57 -1.13
C LEU A 3 -21.99 -16.51 0.06
N VAL A 4 -21.45 -17.71 -0.03
CA VAL A 4 -21.37 -18.67 1.08
C VAL A 4 -19.98 -18.57 1.69
N ASN A 5 -19.86 -17.80 2.77
CA ASN A 5 -18.62 -17.66 3.51
C ASN A 5 -18.45 -18.83 4.49
N LEU A 6 -17.62 -19.83 4.15
CA LEU A 6 -17.26 -20.93 5.05
C LEU A 6 -15.95 -20.64 5.81
N THR A 7 -15.49 -19.39 5.79
CA THR A 7 -14.35 -18.92 6.57
C THR A 7 -14.85 -18.20 7.83
N PRO A 8 -14.05 -18.15 8.92
CA PRO A 8 -14.39 -17.34 10.08
C PRO A 8 -14.12 -15.83 9.87
N PHE A 9 -13.68 -15.42 8.68
CA PHE A 9 -13.16 -14.08 8.42
C PHE A 9 -14.17 -13.16 7.77
N GLY A 10 -13.91 -11.84 7.88
CA GLY A 10 -14.64 -10.85 7.11
C GLY A 10 -14.47 -11.10 5.61
N ALA A 11 -15.59 -11.32 4.91
CA ALA A 11 -15.62 -11.55 3.48
C ALA A 11 -16.81 -10.82 2.83
N ALA A 12 -16.64 -10.43 1.57
CA ALA A 12 -17.68 -9.79 0.78
C ALA A 12 -17.60 -10.22 -0.69
N GLY A 13 -18.77 -10.26 -1.32
CA GLY A 13 -18.94 -10.48 -2.75
C GLY A 13 -19.64 -9.27 -3.36
N TYR A 14 -19.07 -8.70 -4.41
CA TYR A 14 -19.62 -7.50 -5.05
C TYR A 14 -19.20 -7.42 -6.51
N ARG A 15 -19.81 -6.49 -7.25
CA ARG A 15 -19.51 -6.27 -8.66
C ARG A 15 -18.59 -5.09 -8.87
N GLY A 16 -17.66 -5.24 -9.79
CA GLY A 16 -16.84 -4.16 -10.33
C GLY A 16 -17.01 -4.06 -11.84
N ILE A 17 -16.72 -2.89 -12.39
CA ILE A 17 -16.67 -2.66 -13.83
C ILE A 17 -15.25 -2.27 -14.24
N ASP A 18 -14.86 -2.65 -15.45
CA ASP A 18 -13.61 -2.19 -16.05
C ASP A 18 -13.82 -1.03 -17.05
N THR A 19 -12.73 -0.52 -17.64
CA THR A 19 -12.78 0.57 -18.62
C THR A 19 -13.45 0.17 -19.94
N GLN A 20 -13.64 -1.13 -20.17
CA GLN A 20 -14.39 -1.67 -21.31
C GLN A 20 -15.86 -1.93 -20.96
N ASP A 21 -16.32 -1.46 -19.80
CA ASP A 21 -17.69 -1.59 -19.31
C ASP A 21 -18.08 -3.06 -19.05
N ARG A 22 -17.09 -3.95 -18.86
CA ARG A 22 -17.32 -5.36 -18.52
C ARG A 22 -17.48 -5.51 -17.02
N GLU A 23 -18.51 -6.24 -16.62
CA GLU A 23 -18.77 -6.56 -15.21
C GLU A 23 -17.95 -7.78 -14.74
N HIS A 24 -17.45 -7.68 -13.52
CA HIS A 24 -16.72 -8.74 -12.83
C HIS A 24 -17.35 -9.01 -11.47
N GLU A 25 -17.62 -10.27 -11.16
CA GLU A 25 -17.98 -10.73 -9.82
C GLU A 25 -16.68 -10.89 -9.02
N ILE A 26 -16.56 -10.15 -7.92
CA ILE A 26 -15.37 -10.06 -7.09
C ILE A 26 -15.69 -10.62 -5.72
N VAL A 27 -14.75 -11.39 -5.17
CA VAL A 27 -14.76 -11.78 -3.76
C VAL A 27 -13.51 -11.32 -3.07
N VAL A 28 -13.69 -10.84 -1.84
CA VAL A 28 -12.61 -10.40 -0.96
C VAL A 28 -12.73 -11.07 0.40
N VAL A 29 -11.59 -11.41 0.98
CA VAL A 29 -11.46 -11.90 2.36
C VAL A 29 -10.34 -11.15 3.05
N ARG A 30 -10.52 -10.80 4.33
CA ARG A 30 -9.48 -10.20 5.16
C ARG A 30 -9.12 -11.14 6.31
N THR A 31 -7.85 -11.50 6.41
CA THR A 31 -7.31 -12.25 7.56
C THR A 31 -6.35 -11.37 8.35
N VAL A 32 -6.33 -11.49 9.67
CA VAL A 32 -5.39 -10.77 10.53
C VAL A 32 -4.60 -11.77 11.37
N TYR A 33 -3.29 -11.55 11.47
CA TYR A 33 -2.38 -12.29 12.32
C TYR A 33 -1.84 -11.39 13.42
N LYS A 34 -1.85 -11.87 14.65
CA LYS A 34 -1.04 -11.27 15.71
C LYS A 34 0.42 -11.68 15.52
N LEU A 35 1.33 -10.73 15.56
CA LEU A 35 2.76 -10.97 15.47
C LEU A 35 3.35 -11.09 16.87
N VAL A 36 3.65 -12.31 17.29
CA VAL A 36 4.17 -12.57 18.64
C VAL A 36 5.69 -12.82 18.57
N PRO A 37 6.53 -12.05 19.29
CA PRO A 37 7.94 -12.37 19.45
C PRO A 37 8.16 -13.81 19.93
N ALA A 38 8.97 -14.59 19.20
CA ALA A 38 9.18 -16.01 19.49
C ALA A 38 9.71 -16.25 20.92
N TRP A 39 10.58 -15.36 21.42
CA TRP A 39 11.11 -15.44 22.77
C TRP A 39 10.02 -15.37 23.85
N GLN A 40 8.88 -14.71 23.60
CA GLN A 40 7.76 -14.68 24.54
C GLN A 40 7.08 -16.05 24.64
N LEU A 41 6.92 -16.73 23.50
CA LEU A 41 6.36 -18.08 23.45
C LEU A 41 7.30 -19.12 24.06
N GLU A 42 8.61 -18.90 23.93
CA GLU A 42 9.67 -19.76 24.44
C GLU A 42 10.01 -19.49 25.93
N GLY A 43 9.39 -18.46 26.56
CA GLY A 43 9.69 -18.08 27.94
C GLY A 43 11.11 -17.53 28.15
N ALA A 44 11.72 -17.01 27.07
CA ALA A 44 13.08 -16.48 27.05
C ALA A 44 13.09 -14.94 27.25
N GLN A 45 14.28 -14.34 27.17
CA GLN A 45 14.45 -12.89 27.15
C GLN A 45 14.82 -12.42 25.75
N PRO A 46 14.44 -11.18 25.36
CA PRO A 46 14.82 -10.63 24.08
C PRO A 46 16.35 -10.51 23.98
N THR A 47 16.89 -10.86 22.81
CA THR A 47 18.33 -10.89 22.53
C THR A 47 18.72 -9.76 21.57
N THR A 48 19.95 -9.26 21.72
CA THR A 48 20.58 -8.35 20.75
C THR A 48 21.32 -9.12 19.65
N ALA A 49 21.51 -10.43 19.81
CA ALA A 49 22.20 -11.29 18.86
C ALA A 49 21.23 -11.76 17.76
N GLY A 50 21.38 -11.18 16.57
CA GLY A 50 20.66 -11.59 15.37
C GLY A 50 19.22 -11.05 15.28
N PRO A 51 18.53 -11.37 14.16
CA PRO A 51 17.17 -10.91 13.95
C PRO A 51 16.17 -11.71 14.80
N MET A 52 15.21 -11.00 15.38
CA MET A 52 14.12 -11.57 16.16
C MET A 52 13.07 -12.22 15.25
N ARG A 53 12.70 -13.46 15.54
CA ARG A 53 11.58 -14.13 14.88
C ARG A 53 10.25 -13.65 15.46
N LEU A 54 9.33 -13.24 14.60
CA LEU A 54 7.92 -13.02 14.89
C LEU A 54 7.14 -14.26 14.42
N VAL A 55 6.35 -14.83 15.31
CA VAL A 55 5.45 -15.95 15.03
C VAL A 55 4.07 -15.36 14.71
N PRO A 56 3.56 -15.54 13.48
CA PRO A 56 2.24 -15.06 13.12
C PRO A 56 1.18 -16.02 13.68
N GLN A 57 0.34 -15.55 14.59
CA GLN A 57 -0.79 -16.29 15.13
C GLN A 57 -2.08 -15.76 14.48
N LEU A 58 -2.79 -16.63 13.77
CA LEU A 58 -4.04 -16.27 13.10
C LEU A 58 -5.11 -15.88 14.13
N ILE A 59 -5.84 -14.80 13.84
CA ILE A 59 -7.00 -14.38 14.64
C ILE A 59 -8.26 -14.89 13.90
N ASP A 60 -8.73 -16.08 14.27
CA ASP A 60 -9.94 -16.71 13.72
C ASP A 60 -11.16 -16.51 14.64
N GLU A 61 -10.99 -16.59 15.96
CA GLU A 61 -12.01 -16.19 16.92
C GLU A 61 -12.09 -14.67 17.04
N GLY A 62 -13.26 -14.09 16.75
CA GLY A 62 -13.45 -12.63 16.78
C GLY A 62 -12.65 -11.90 15.70
N ALA A 63 -12.41 -12.56 14.56
CA ALA A 63 -11.65 -12.01 13.44
C ALA A 63 -12.10 -10.59 13.07
N PRO A 64 -11.17 -9.63 12.90
CA PRO A 64 -11.50 -8.29 12.47
C PRO A 64 -12.27 -8.28 11.13
N PRO A 65 -13.30 -7.43 10.98
CA PRO A 65 -14.08 -7.36 9.75
C PRO A 65 -13.27 -6.74 8.61
N LEU A 66 -13.83 -6.77 7.39
CA LEU A 66 -13.33 -5.99 6.27
C LEU A 66 -13.30 -4.50 6.63
N VAL A 67 -12.29 -3.80 6.14
CA VAL A 67 -12.26 -2.34 6.16
C VAL A 67 -13.05 -1.86 4.95
N THR A 68 -14.22 -1.27 5.16
CA THR A 68 -15.11 -0.85 4.06
C THR A 68 -14.89 0.60 3.63
N GLU A 69 -14.16 1.38 4.41
CA GLU A 69 -13.96 2.82 4.24
C GLU A 69 -12.49 3.17 4.47
N ASP A 70 -12.00 4.23 3.82
CA ASP A 70 -10.66 4.74 4.09
C ASP A 70 -10.60 5.33 5.51
N GLN A 71 -9.61 4.88 6.30
CA GLN A 71 -9.36 5.33 7.66
C GLN A 71 -8.13 6.22 7.70
N TYR A 72 -8.19 7.29 8.50
CA TYR A 72 -7.14 8.30 8.61
C TYR A 72 -6.57 8.34 10.03
N VAL A 73 -5.33 8.79 10.18
CA VAL A 73 -4.68 8.93 11.49
C VAL A 73 -5.35 10.02 12.34
N GLY A 74 -5.81 11.08 11.69
CA GLY A 74 -6.57 12.17 12.27
C GLY A 74 -7.70 12.60 11.35
N GLU A 75 -7.75 13.89 11.03
CA GLU A 75 -8.79 14.45 10.18
C GLU A 75 -8.67 13.99 8.71
N VAL A 76 -9.82 13.68 8.10
CA VAL A 76 -9.92 13.21 6.71
C VAL A 76 -9.38 14.27 5.75
N GLY A 77 -8.47 13.87 4.87
CA GLY A 77 -7.85 14.77 3.89
C GLY A 77 -6.80 15.74 4.45
N LEU A 78 -6.65 15.83 5.77
CA LEU A 78 -5.65 16.66 6.46
C LEU A 78 -4.64 15.85 7.29
N SER A 79 -4.72 14.52 7.23
CA SER A 79 -3.79 13.60 7.87
C SER A 79 -3.48 12.39 7.00
N SER A 80 -2.41 11.65 7.34
CA SER A 80 -2.04 10.41 6.65
C SER A 80 -3.19 9.39 6.68
N VAL A 81 -3.37 8.69 5.56
CA VAL A 81 -4.24 7.52 5.48
C VAL A 81 -3.60 6.40 6.31
N ARG A 82 -4.37 5.80 7.22
CA ARG A 82 -3.94 4.64 8.00
C ARG A 82 -4.15 3.35 7.21
N THR A 83 -5.36 3.17 6.69
CA THR A 83 -5.78 1.96 5.96
C THR A 83 -6.81 2.38 4.92
N GLU A 84 -6.69 1.88 3.68
CA GLU A 84 -7.73 2.07 2.67
C GLU A 84 -8.76 0.94 2.69
N SER A 85 -9.92 1.20 2.07
CA SER A 85 -10.96 0.20 1.89
C SER A 85 -10.43 -1.07 1.19
N ASP A 86 -10.80 -2.23 1.73
CA ASP A 86 -10.56 -3.56 1.16
C ASP A 86 -11.43 -3.82 -0.09
N LEU A 87 -12.35 -2.90 -0.43
CA LEU A 87 -13.33 -3.06 -1.50
C LEU A 87 -12.86 -2.53 -2.88
N ALA A 88 -11.54 -2.38 -3.08
CA ALA A 88 -10.98 -2.09 -4.38
C ALA A 88 -11.46 -3.10 -5.45
N PRO A 89 -12.00 -2.68 -6.60
CA PRO A 89 -12.47 -3.60 -7.63
C PRO A 89 -11.35 -4.51 -8.16
N PHE A 90 -10.19 -3.91 -8.44
CA PHE A 90 -9.04 -4.63 -8.97
C PHE A 90 -7.76 -3.87 -8.66
N LYS A 91 -6.72 -4.58 -8.22
CA LYS A 91 -5.35 -4.05 -8.08
C LYS A 91 -4.41 -4.81 -9.02
N PRO A 92 -3.68 -4.14 -9.92
CA PRO A 92 -2.72 -4.82 -10.80
C PRO A 92 -1.48 -5.39 -10.09
N LYS A 93 -1.19 -4.93 -8.86
CA LYS A 93 -0.06 -5.37 -8.04
C LYS A 93 -0.49 -5.59 -6.59
N CYS A 94 0.33 -6.31 -5.82
CA CYS A 94 0.15 -6.38 -4.37
C CYS A 94 0.74 -5.14 -3.70
N ASP A 95 -0.04 -4.48 -2.86
CA ASP A 95 0.44 -3.42 -1.99
C ASP A 95 1.16 -4.03 -0.77
N VAL A 96 2.36 -3.55 -0.45
CA VAL A 96 3.03 -3.86 0.83
C VAL A 96 3.11 -2.58 1.64
N LEU A 97 2.38 -2.53 2.74
CA LEU A 97 2.22 -1.36 3.58
C LEU A 97 2.78 -1.61 4.98
N VAL A 98 3.41 -0.59 5.56
CA VAL A 98 3.79 -0.57 6.98
C VAL A 98 3.29 0.72 7.61
N THR A 99 2.58 0.60 8.72
CA THR A 99 2.17 1.70 9.59
C THR A 99 2.69 1.47 10.99
N GLY A 100 2.92 2.56 11.73
CA GLY A 100 3.40 2.52 13.11
C GLY A 100 4.60 3.45 13.28
N THR A 101 5.52 3.06 14.16
CA THR A 101 6.64 3.90 14.57
C THR A 101 7.98 3.26 14.24
N SER A 102 8.93 4.05 13.71
CA SER A 102 10.32 3.64 13.59
C SER A 102 11.12 4.08 14.81
N HIS A 103 12.12 3.29 15.21
CA HIS A 103 12.87 3.48 16.43
C HIS A 103 14.37 3.57 16.19
N ALA A 104 15.04 4.48 16.89
CA ALA A 104 16.49 4.56 16.87
C ALA A 104 17.12 3.24 17.38
N PRO A 105 18.27 2.81 16.82
CA PRO A 105 18.92 1.57 17.21
C PRO A 105 19.15 1.46 18.72
N ALA A 106 18.79 0.30 19.30
CA ALA A 106 18.84 0.04 20.74
C ALA A 106 18.09 1.07 21.63
N GLY A 107 17.17 1.85 21.05
CA GLY A 107 16.41 2.89 21.76
C GLY A 107 17.23 4.09 22.20
N ARG A 108 18.44 4.27 21.66
CA ARG A 108 19.31 5.39 22.03
C ARG A 108 18.96 6.64 21.23
N PRO A 109 18.88 7.83 21.86
CA PRO A 109 18.66 9.07 21.12
C PRO A 109 19.71 9.25 20.01
N SER A 110 19.26 9.49 18.78
CA SER A 110 20.10 9.68 17.59
C SER A 110 19.59 10.86 16.76
N GLU A 111 20.47 11.43 15.93
CA GLU A 111 20.09 12.44 14.93
C GLU A 111 19.46 11.82 13.67
N GLY A 112 19.71 10.53 13.43
CA GLY A 112 19.07 9.77 12.38
C GLY A 112 19.40 8.27 12.38
N TRP A 113 18.63 7.49 11.62
CA TRP A 113 18.81 6.04 11.45
C TRP A 113 18.07 5.54 10.20
N LEU A 114 18.34 4.30 9.80
CA LEU A 114 17.63 3.65 8.69
C LEU A 114 16.50 2.77 9.23
N ALA A 115 15.30 2.90 8.67
CA ALA A 115 14.28 1.85 8.72
C ALA A 115 14.27 1.07 7.43
N ARG A 116 13.94 -0.22 7.49
CA ARG A 116 13.99 -1.10 6.32
C ARG A 116 12.83 -2.09 6.31
N LEU A 117 12.23 -2.26 5.15
CA LEU A 117 11.22 -3.27 4.85
C LEU A 117 11.76 -4.14 3.72
N ARG A 118 11.76 -5.46 3.93
CA ARG A 118 12.02 -6.42 2.86
C ARG A 118 10.92 -7.45 2.78
N VAL A 119 10.61 -7.86 1.55
CA VAL A 119 9.75 -9.01 1.29
C VAL A 119 10.51 -9.95 0.35
N SER A 120 10.64 -11.19 0.75
CA SER A 120 11.21 -12.25 -0.08
C SER A 120 10.31 -13.48 -0.07
N GLN A 121 10.48 -14.36 -1.03
CA GLN A 121 9.77 -15.64 -1.08
C GLN A 121 10.73 -16.75 -1.48
N PRO A 122 10.39 -18.03 -1.27
CA PRO A 122 11.18 -19.13 -1.83
C PRO A 122 11.39 -18.94 -3.34
N SER A 123 12.63 -19.08 -3.81
CA SER A 123 13.02 -18.83 -5.20
C SER A 123 12.34 -19.80 -6.15
N ARG A 124 11.96 -19.25 -7.30
CA ARG A 124 11.50 -20.02 -8.46
C ARG A 124 12.59 -20.97 -8.93
N HIS A 125 12.25 -22.25 -9.06
CA HIS A 125 13.14 -23.21 -9.71
C HIS A 125 13.26 -22.87 -11.20
N PRO A 126 14.46 -22.93 -11.84
CA PRO A 126 14.67 -22.43 -13.21
C PRO A 126 13.96 -23.17 -14.34
N GLN A 127 13.17 -24.22 -14.07
CA GLN A 127 12.28 -24.78 -15.09
C GLN A 127 11.10 -23.84 -15.29
N ALA A 128 11.32 -22.92 -16.24
CA ALA A 128 10.39 -22.00 -16.89
C ALA A 128 9.01 -21.94 -16.23
N ASP A 129 8.78 -20.88 -15.45
CA ASP A 129 7.42 -20.41 -15.23
C ASP A 129 6.78 -20.14 -16.61
N PRO A 130 5.76 -20.91 -17.03
CA PRO A 130 5.06 -20.65 -18.29
C PRO A 130 4.41 -19.25 -18.31
N ALA A 131 4.23 -18.61 -17.14
CA ALA A 131 3.67 -17.28 -16.98
C ALA A 131 4.71 -16.15 -16.90
N ALA A 132 6.03 -16.42 -16.94
CA ALA A 132 7.05 -15.38 -16.78
C ALA A 132 7.20 -14.42 -17.98
N GLY A 133 6.53 -14.71 -19.09
CA GLY A 133 6.55 -13.88 -20.31
C GLY A 133 5.19 -13.38 -20.78
N TYR A 134 4.09 -13.66 -20.06
CA TYR A 134 2.74 -13.34 -20.52
C TYR A 134 2.08 -12.29 -19.63
N VAL A 135 1.87 -11.10 -20.20
CA VAL A 135 0.98 -10.07 -19.63
C VAL A 135 -0.43 -10.68 -19.61
N PRO A 136 -1.18 -10.61 -18.49
CA PRO A 136 -2.54 -11.14 -18.42
C PRO A 136 -3.39 -10.61 -19.58
N PRO A 137 -4.38 -11.35 -20.09
CA PRO A 137 -5.30 -10.85 -21.11
C PRO A 137 -6.29 -9.81 -20.55
N LEU A 138 -5.94 -9.10 -19.47
CA LEU A 138 -6.69 -7.96 -18.98
C LEU A 138 -6.63 -6.77 -19.96
N THR A 139 -5.62 -6.72 -20.84
CA THR A 139 -5.45 -5.64 -21.82
C THR A 139 -5.59 -6.07 -23.29
N ASP A 140 -5.77 -7.37 -23.58
CA ASP A 140 -5.92 -7.86 -24.95
C ASP A 140 -7.40 -8.12 -25.29
N PRO A 141 -8.02 -7.29 -26.17
CA PRO A 141 -9.41 -7.46 -26.57
C PRO A 141 -9.66 -8.68 -27.46
N ASP A 142 -8.64 -9.35 -28.01
CA ASP A 142 -8.80 -10.41 -29.02
C ASP A 142 -8.73 -11.84 -28.45
N THR A 143 -8.52 -12.03 -27.14
CA THR A 143 -8.43 -13.38 -26.53
C THR A 143 -9.81 -13.97 -26.20
N SER A 144 -10.07 -15.19 -26.70
CA SER A 144 -11.35 -15.88 -26.51
C SER A 144 -11.62 -16.27 -25.06
N PHE A 145 -12.90 -16.44 -24.70
CA PHE A 145 -13.32 -16.88 -23.36
C PHE A 145 -12.68 -18.22 -22.94
N ALA A 146 -12.57 -19.16 -23.87
CA ALA A 146 -11.99 -20.49 -23.61
C ALA A 146 -10.50 -20.40 -23.25
N ASP A 147 -9.75 -19.52 -23.92
CA ASP A 147 -8.32 -19.32 -23.67
C ASP A 147 -8.08 -18.66 -22.30
N ARG A 148 -8.99 -17.78 -21.86
CA ARG A 148 -8.95 -17.16 -20.53
C ARG A 148 -9.16 -18.20 -19.41
N VAL A 149 -10.10 -19.11 -19.59
CA VAL A 149 -10.39 -20.20 -18.63
C VAL A 149 -9.26 -21.23 -18.61
N ALA A 150 -8.73 -21.63 -19.78
CA ALA A 150 -7.61 -22.55 -19.89
C ALA A 150 -6.35 -22.00 -19.19
N TRP A 151 -6.06 -20.71 -19.39
CA TRP A 151 -4.96 -20.05 -18.68
C TRP A 151 -5.18 -19.98 -17.15
N GLN A 152 -6.41 -19.70 -16.69
CA GLN A 152 -6.72 -19.69 -15.26
C GLN A 152 -6.49 -21.08 -14.63
N GLU A 153 -6.86 -22.14 -15.35
CA GLU A 153 -6.62 -23.52 -14.95
C GLU A 153 -5.14 -23.90 -14.97
N GLU A 154 -4.40 -23.56 -16.04
CA GLU A 154 -2.95 -23.79 -16.11
C GLU A 154 -2.20 -23.06 -15.00
N ARG A 155 -2.60 -21.82 -14.69
CA ARG A 155 -2.06 -21.02 -13.59
C ARG A 155 -2.45 -21.60 -12.23
N ARG A 156 -3.67 -22.10 -12.05
CA ARG A 156 -4.13 -22.80 -10.83
C ARG A 156 -3.30 -24.04 -10.57
N VAL A 157 -3.12 -24.88 -11.59
CA VAL A 157 -2.31 -26.11 -11.53
C VAL A 157 -0.83 -25.79 -11.28
N ALA A 158 -0.29 -24.76 -11.94
CA ALA A 158 1.07 -24.29 -11.70
C ALA A 158 1.24 -23.81 -10.25
N ILE A 159 0.33 -23.00 -9.72
CA ILE A 159 0.37 -22.48 -8.33
C ILE A 159 0.26 -23.62 -7.31
N ASP A 160 -0.69 -24.54 -7.45
CA ASP A 160 -0.89 -25.66 -6.51
C ASP A 160 0.29 -26.65 -6.51
N GLY A 161 0.85 -26.93 -7.70
CA GLY A 161 2.08 -27.74 -7.82
C GLY A 161 3.30 -27.05 -7.20
N TRP A 162 3.39 -25.73 -7.30
CA TRP A 162 4.54 -24.95 -6.82
C TRP A 162 4.51 -24.69 -5.30
N LEU A 163 3.33 -24.68 -4.67
CA LEU A 163 3.20 -24.53 -3.21
C LEU A 163 3.82 -25.71 -2.43
N ARG A 164 4.03 -26.86 -3.09
CA ARG A 164 4.40 -28.14 -2.46
C ARG A 164 5.87 -28.56 -2.61
N ALA A 165 6.69 -27.89 -3.43
CA ALA A 165 8.03 -28.38 -3.78
C ALA A 165 9.20 -27.67 -3.05
N PRO A 166 10.03 -28.38 -2.26
CA PRO A 166 11.35 -27.89 -1.85
C PRO A 166 12.37 -27.94 -3.01
N GLY A 167 13.40 -27.09 -2.95
CA GLY A 167 14.53 -27.11 -3.89
C GLY A 167 15.34 -28.43 -3.82
N PRO A 168 16.25 -28.72 -4.77
CA PRO A 168 16.88 -30.04 -4.93
C PRO A 168 17.78 -30.42 -3.75
N ASN A 169 18.19 -29.42 -2.96
CA ASN A 169 19.13 -29.55 -1.86
C ASN A 169 18.48 -29.28 -0.49
N GLY A 170 17.15 -29.13 -0.42
CA GLY A 170 16.44 -28.77 0.81
C GLY A 170 16.69 -27.33 1.32
N ASP A 171 17.65 -26.60 0.75
CA ASP A 171 17.90 -25.19 1.04
C ASP A 171 16.96 -24.30 0.21
N ARG A 172 16.19 -23.43 0.89
CA ARG A 172 15.30 -22.47 0.23
C ARG A 172 16.13 -21.26 -0.18
N SER A 173 16.73 -21.29 -1.36
CA SER A 173 17.13 -20.03 -2.03
C SER A 173 15.91 -19.10 -2.05
N ARG A 174 16.09 -17.80 -1.82
CA ARG A 174 14.99 -16.83 -1.75
C ARG A 174 15.10 -15.80 -2.88
N GLU A 175 13.97 -15.50 -3.50
CA GLU A 175 13.79 -14.38 -4.42
C GLU A 175 13.39 -13.14 -3.62
N MET A 176 14.11 -12.03 -3.80
CA MET A 176 13.76 -10.75 -3.19
C MET A 176 12.69 -10.06 -4.04
N LEU A 177 11.53 -9.77 -3.45
CA LEU A 177 10.41 -9.07 -4.11
C LEU A 177 10.43 -7.57 -3.83
N LEU A 178 10.89 -7.19 -2.62
CA LEU A 178 10.94 -5.81 -2.16
C LEU A 178 12.14 -5.62 -1.22
N ASP A 179 12.89 -4.54 -1.42
CA ASP A 179 13.90 -4.08 -0.47
C ASP A 179 13.89 -2.55 -0.44
N LYS A 180 13.20 -1.99 0.55
CA LYS A 180 13.05 -0.54 0.71
C LYS A 180 13.64 -0.09 2.03
N ALA A 181 14.40 1.00 1.98
CA ALA A 181 14.91 1.68 3.15
C ALA A 181 14.44 3.15 3.16
N LEU A 182 14.23 3.68 4.36
CA LEU A 182 13.97 5.09 4.62
C LEU A 182 15.04 5.62 5.57
N HIS A 183 15.49 6.85 5.36
CA HIS A 183 16.29 7.58 6.33
C HIS A 183 15.35 8.39 7.22
N LEU A 184 15.42 8.13 8.52
CA LEU A 184 14.70 8.83 9.55
C LEU A 184 15.64 9.85 10.18
N HIS A 185 15.20 11.09 10.27
CA HIS A 185 15.91 12.16 10.96
C HIS A 185 15.16 12.55 12.22
N ALA A 186 15.90 12.96 13.23
CA ALA A 186 15.33 13.63 14.38
C ALA A 186 14.70 14.99 13.97
N PRO A 187 13.86 15.59 14.83
CA PRO A 187 13.19 16.85 14.52
C PRO A 187 14.21 17.91 14.06
N SER A 188 13.96 18.47 12.89
CA SER A 188 14.83 19.48 12.27
C SER A 188 14.02 20.52 11.53
N GLU A 189 14.66 21.65 11.27
CA GLU A 189 14.12 22.73 10.44
C GLU A 189 15.20 23.29 9.53
N PHE A 190 14.79 23.94 8.45
CA PHE A 190 15.67 24.80 7.67
C PHE A 190 15.70 26.18 8.31
N VAL A 191 16.89 26.76 8.44
CA VAL A 191 17.10 28.11 8.97
C VAL A 191 17.80 28.94 7.90
N ARG A 192 17.30 30.15 7.70
CA ARG A 192 17.84 31.12 6.76
C ARG A 192 18.81 32.06 7.47
N ASP A 193 20.02 32.21 6.95
CA ASP A 193 20.99 33.17 7.46
C ASP A 193 20.72 34.61 6.97
N ALA A 194 21.50 35.58 7.47
CA ALA A 194 21.37 36.99 7.07
C ALA A 194 21.70 37.27 5.58
N LYS A 195 22.38 36.34 4.90
CA LYS A 195 22.67 36.41 3.46
C LYS A 195 21.58 35.73 2.63
N GLY A 196 20.58 35.15 3.29
CA GLY A 196 19.45 34.48 2.66
C GLY A 196 19.68 33.00 2.34
N ALA A 197 20.79 32.40 2.75
CA ALA A 197 21.11 30.99 2.52
C ALA A 197 20.41 30.08 3.55
N TRP A 198 19.89 28.95 3.08
CA TRP A 198 19.23 27.96 3.92
C TRP A 198 20.19 26.85 4.33
N ALA A 199 20.10 26.44 5.59
CA ALA A 199 20.76 25.24 6.10
C ALA A 199 19.84 24.48 7.05
N ARG A 200 19.94 23.15 7.06
CA ARG A 200 19.22 22.31 8.02
C ARG A 200 19.85 22.39 9.41
N ARG A 201 19.02 22.49 10.43
CA ARG A 201 19.38 22.45 11.85
C ARG A 201 18.57 21.38 12.56
N THR A 202 19.27 20.42 13.18
CA THR A 202 18.65 19.46 14.10
C THR A 202 18.28 20.18 15.40
N LEU A 203 17.04 19.99 15.86
CA LEU A 203 16.49 20.62 17.05
C LEU A 203 16.78 19.82 18.32
N SER A 204 16.71 18.49 18.21
CA SER A 204 16.96 17.54 19.30
C SER A 204 17.24 16.16 18.74
N ALA A 205 17.95 15.31 19.48
CA ALA A 205 17.99 13.89 19.17
C ALA A 205 16.62 13.23 19.39
N ALA A 206 16.33 12.15 18.67
CA ALA A 206 15.09 11.39 18.78
C ALA A 206 15.36 9.91 19.03
N THR A 207 14.45 9.24 19.73
CA THR A 207 14.45 7.79 19.91
C THR A 207 13.45 7.10 18.99
N SER A 208 12.54 7.85 18.38
CA SER A 208 11.51 7.33 17.48
C SER A 208 10.96 8.40 16.55
N VAL A 209 10.42 7.98 15.41
CA VAL A 209 9.73 8.81 14.41
C VAL A 209 8.49 8.04 13.94
N PRO A 210 7.27 8.60 14.07
CA PRO A 210 6.07 7.97 13.53
C PRO A 210 6.11 8.00 12.00
N LEU A 211 5.68 6.90 11.36
CA LEU A 211 5.76 6.72 9.90
C LEU A 211 4.59 7.42 9.18
N LEU A 212 4.62 8.75 9.19
CA LEU A 212 3.55 9.62 8.70
C LEU A 212 4.04 10.50 7.54
N TYR A 213 3.22 10.68 6.51
CA TYR A 213 3.56 11.54 5.36
C TYR A 213 3.66 13.03 5.72
N GLU A 214 3.07 13.46 6.84
CA GLU A 214 3.26 14.77 7.48
C GLU A 214 4.74 15.05 7.82
N LEU A 215 5.53 13.98 7.95
CA LEU A 215 6.96 14.02 8.23
C LEU A 215 7.81 13.76 6.99
N ALA A 216 7.22 13.46 5.83
CA ALA A 216 7.93 13.27 4.57
C ALA A 216 8.03 14.60 3.78
N TYR A 217 8.79 14.58 2.69
CA TYR A 217 8.86 15.71 1.76
C TYR A 217 7.46 16.10 1.25
N GLY A 218 7.20 17.41 1.19
CA GLY A 218 5.97 17.99 0.65
C GLY A 218 5.54 19.23 1.44
N GLY A 219 4.24 19.41 1.59
CA GLY A 219 3.63 20.42 2.46
C GLY A 219 2.81 21.46 1.73
N SER A 220 2.58 22.58 2.42
CA SER A 220 1.78 23.68 1.91
C SER A 220 2.38 25.03 2.27
N SER A 221 2.04 26.05 1.48
CA SER A 221 2.41 27.44 1.69
C SER A 221 1.14 28.26 1.78
N ARG A 222 0.86 28.77 2.98
CA ARG A 222 -0.36 29.50 3.30
C ARG A 222 -0.04 30.87 3.89
N VAL A 223 -0.71 31.91 3.42
CA VAL A 223 -0.62 33.27 3.95
C VAL A 223 -2.04 33.80 4.16
N PRO A 224 -2.43 34.20 5.38
CA PRO A 224 -3.73 34.82 5.63
C PRO A 224 -3.91 36.11 4.84
N HIS A 225 -5.14 36.36 4.38
CA HIS A 225 -5.47 37.62 3.74
C HIS A 225 -5.65 38.72 4.81
N PRO A 226 -4.99 39.90 4.69
CA PRO A 226 -5.01 40.94 5.72
C PRO A 226 -6.39 41.56 5.94
N ASP A 227 -7.24 41.55 4.91
CA ASP A 227 -8.58 42.11 4.94
C ASP A 227 -9.69 41.08 5.17
N PHE A 228 -9.35 39.79 5.38
CA PHE A 228 -10.36 38.77 5.67
C PHE A 228 -11.14 39.12 6.94
N GLY A 229 -12.48 39.06 6.86
CA GLY A 229 -13.38 39.46 7.93
C GLY A 229 -13.58 40.98 8.07
N ARG A 230 -12.86 41.81 7.31
CA ARG A 230 -13.10 43.27 7.19
C ARG A 230 -13.78 43.62 5.87
N ASP A 231 -13.35 42.96 4.79
CA ASP A 231 -14.00 42.98 3.50
C ASP A 231 -14.73 41.65 3.29
N ALA A 232 -16.00 41.73 2.88
CA ALA A 232 -16.84 40.57 2.66
C ALA A 232 -16.42 39.76 1.41
N GLU A 233 -15.74 40.40 0.45
CA GLU A 233 -15.28 39.78 -0.79
C GLU A 233 -13.84 39.26 -0.70
N ALA A 234 -13.11 39.57 0.38
CA ALA A 234 -11.74 39.11 0.56
C ALA A 234 -11.70 37.60 0.89
N PRO A 235 -10.87 36.79 0.19
CA PRO A 235 -10.70 35.38 0.54
C PRO A 235 -10.01 35.24 1.90
N GLU A 236 -10.13 34.06 2.52
CA GLU A 236 -9.46 33.78 3.80
C GLU A 236 -7.92 33.82 3.70
N LEU A 237 -7.40 33.33 2.58
CA LEU A 237 -5.97 33.18 2.34
C LEU A 237 -5.56 33.97 1.09
N LEU A 238 -4.52 34.78 1.22
CA LEU A 238 -3.84 35.45 0.11
C LEU A 238 -2.99 34.48 -0.72
N LEU A 239 -2.43 33.46 -0.06
CA LEU A 239 -1.75 32.34 -0.70
C LEU A 239 -2.26 31.05 -0.07
N ASN A 240 -2.64 30.06 -0.89
CA ASN A 240 -3.06 28.74 -0.44
C ASN A 240 -2.62 27.68 -1.44
N GLU A 241 -1.33 27.40 -1.46
CA GLU A 241 -0.73 26.46 -2.39
C GLU A 241 -0.21 25.21 -1.67
N VAL A 242 -0.27 24.07 -2.35
CA VAL A 242 0.13 22.76 -1.80
C VAL A 242 1.06 22.03 -2.75
N CYS A 243 2.03 21.29 -2.20
CA CYS A 243 2.84 20.36 -2.99
C CYS A 243 1.96 19.25 -3.56
N PHE A 244 1.94 19.10 -4.88
CA PHE A 244 1.07 18.11 -5.53
C PHE A 244 1.40 16.64 -5.19
N LEU A 245 2.65 16.36 -4.79
CA LEU A 245 3.08 15.01 -4.45
C LEU A 245 2.66 14.59 -3.04
N ASN A 246 2.61 15.54 -2.11
CA ASN A 246 2.25 15.31 -0.72
C ASN A 246 1.89 16.65 -0.05
N PRO A 247 0.61 17.07 -0.08
CA PRO A 247 0.14 18.31 0.56
C PRO A 247 0.36 18.38 2.07
N LEU A 248 0.51 17.23 2.74
CA LEU A 248 0.61 17.14 4.20
C LEU A 248 2.04 17.33 4.72
N GLY A 249 3.02 17.06 3.86
CA GLY A 249 4.42 16.95 4.24
C GLY A 249 5.08 18.27 4.64
N ARG A 250 6.39 18.28 4.51
CA ARG A 250 7.22 19.42 4.90
C ARG A 250 8.46 19.53 4.03
N GLY A 251 9.01 20.73 3.94
CA GLY A 251 10.19 21.06 3.15
C GLY A 251 9.92 21.63 1.76
N TRP A 252 8.71 21.51 1.22
CA TRP A 252 8.30 22.26 0.03
C TRP A 252 7.86 23.67 0.40
N MET A 253 8.17 24.66 -0.45
CA MET A 253 7.81 26.07 -0.28
C MET A 253 7.38 26.67 -1.62
N HIS A 254 6.25 27.38 -1.65
CA HIS A 254 5.84 28.09 -2.86
C HIS A 254 6.70 29.35 -3.07
N ALA A 255 7.12 29.60 -4.31
CA ALA A 255 8.01 30.71 -4.66
C ALA A 255 7.44 32.10 -4.30
N ASP A 256 6.12 32.24 -4.30
CA ASP A 256 5.46 33.51 -3.98
C ASP A 256 5.24 33.75 -2.48
N LEU A 257 5.62 32.80 -1.61
CA LEU A 257 5.40 32.91 -0.15
C LEU A 257 5.96 34.21 0.41
N GLU A 258 7.20 34.57 0.09
CA GLU A 258 7.82 35.81 0.59
C GLU A 258 7.09 37.07 0.12
N ARG A 259 6.64 37.08 -1.15
CA ARG A 259 5.89 38.21 -1.73
C ARG A 259 4.55 38.36 -1.01
N ALA A 260 3.81 37.26 -0.88
CA ALA A 260 2.53 37.22 -0.19
C ALA A 260 2.64 37.61 1.29
N SER A 261 3.69 37.17 2.00
CA SER A 261 3.91 37.58 3.40
C SER A 261 4.08 39.09 3.55
N ARG A 262 4.85 39.72 2.65
CA ARG A 262 5.06 41.19 2.67
C ARG A 262 3.76 41.95 2.37
N GLU A 263 2.99 41.47 1.39
CA GLU A 263 1.70 42.05 1.03
C GLU A 263 0.69 41.96 2.18
N ALA A 264 0.61 40.80 2.83
CA ALA A 264 -0.22 40.59 4.03
C ALA A 264 0.33 41.26 5.30
N ARG A 265 1.51 41.91 5.23
CA ARG A 265 2.22 42.54 6.35
C ARG A 265 2.47 41.58 7.52
N VAL A 266 2.75 40.31 7.21
CA VAL A 266 3.17 39.29 8.18
C VAL A 266 4.68 39.04 8.06
N PRO A 267 5.35 38.57 9.12
CA PRO A 267 6.79 38.28 9.07
C PRO A 267 7.14 37.28 7.97
N VAL A 268 8.18 37.58 7.18
CA VAL A 268 8.75 36.61 6.23
C VAL A 268 9.43 35.50 7.02
N PRO A 269 9.15 34.21 6.74
CA PRO A 269 9.74 33.10 7.48
C PRO A 269 11.27 33.07 7.38
N THR A 270 11.93 33.01 8.54
CA THR A 270 13.38 32.76 8.66
C THR A 270 13.70 31.31 9.03
N SER A 271 12.68 30.52 9.37
CA SER A 271 12.76 29.07 9.47
C SER A 271 11.64 28.39 8.68
N TRP A 272 11.85 27.14 8.29
CA TRP A 272 10.90 26.32 7.54
C TRP A 272 10.97 24.86 7.99
N PRO A 273 9.86 24.11 8.12
CA PRO A 273 9.91 22.74 8.60
C PRO A 273 10.67 21.82 7.64
N ALA A 274 11.60 21.03 8.17
CA ALA A 274 12.35 20.02 7.40
C ALA A 274 11.74 18.62 7.60
N PRO A 275 11.69 17.79 6.54
CA PRO A 275 11.23 16.41 6.65
C PRO A 275 12.03 15.62 7.68
N GLN A 276 11.39 14.62 8.27
CA GLN A 276 12.04 13.59 9.09
C GLN A 276 12.09 12.25 8.37
N ILE A 277 11.35 12.05 7.28
CA ILE A 277 11.33 10.81 6.51
C ILE A 277 11.75 11.11 5.07
N GLU A 278 12.87 10.52 4.68
CA GLU A 278 13.50 10.78 3.39
C GLU A 278 13.93 9.47 2.72
N ALA A 279 14.02 9.48 1.39
CA ALA A 279 14.71 8.41 0.69
C ALA A 279 16.22 8.54 0.96
N PRO A 280 16.95 7.45 1.29
CA PRO A 280 18.37 7.55 1.67
C PRO A 280 19.28 8.15 0.60
N ASP A 281 18.87 8.08 -0.66
CA ASP A 281 19.60 8.56 -1.83
C ASP A 281 19.19 9.97 -2.30
N LEU A 282 18.16 10.56 -1.69
CA LEU A 282 17.64 11.88 -2.07
C LEU A 282 17.34 12.77 -0.85
N PRO A 283 18.38 13.19 -0.10
CA PRO A 283 18.22 14.00 1.11
C PRO A 283 17.72 15.41 0.80
N VAL A 284 17.00 16.02 1.75
CA VAL A 284 16.44 17.38 1.66
C VAL A 284 17.19 18.32 2.61
N ASP A 285 18.20 19.02 2.08
CA ASP A 285 19.09 19.88 2.90
C ASP A 285 18.63 21.34 3.01
N ARG A 286 17.66 21.74 2.19
CA ARG A 286 17.08 23.09 2.13
C ARG A 286 15.62 23.03 1.68
N PRO A 287 14.81 24.10 1.87
CA PRO A 287 13.47 24.14 1.30
C PRO A 287 13.52 24.02 -0.22
N ASP A 288 12.65 23.20 -0.78
CA ASP A 288 12.42 23.13 -2.22
C ASP A 288 11.45 24.23 -2.63
N ILE A 289 12.00 25.29 -3.21
CA ILE A 289 11.24 26.49 -3.57
C ILE A 289 10.83 26.39 -5.03
N THR A 290 9.52 26.24 -5.27
CA THR A 290 8.99 26.07 -6.63
C THR A 290 7.80 26.98 -6.87
N ALA A 291 7.64 27.45 -8.10
CA ALA A 291 6.42 28.12 -8.53
C ALA A 291 5.45 27.08 -9.10
N GLN A 292 4.15 27.26 -8.89
CA GLN A 292 3.11 26.50 -9.58
C GLN A 292 1.87 27.37 -9.78
N ALA A 293 1.00 26.97 -10.71
CA ALA A 293 -0.25 27.66 -10.97
C ALA A 293 -1.40 26.98 -10.22
N ALA A 294 -2.34 27.78 -9.70
CA ALA A 294 -3.58 27.28 -9.13
C ALA A 294 -4.49 26.66 -10.21
N GLY A 295 -5.40 25.77 -9.79
CA GLY A 295 -6.48 25.25 -10.64
C GLY A 295 -6.04 24.30 -11.76
N GLN A 296 -4.82 23.74 -11.67
CA GLN A 296 -4.31 22.79 -12.65
C GLN A 296 -5.10 21.47 -12.62
N GLN A 297 -5.33 20.91 -13.81
CA GLN A 297 -5.91 19.58 -13.95
C GLN A 297 -4.85 18.50 -13.63
N PRO A 298 -5.25 17.28 -13.23
CA PRO A 298 -4.31 16.24 -12.81
C PRO A 298 -3.12 16.02 -13.77
N PRO A 299 -3.28 15.92 -15.10
CA PRO A 299 -2.12 15.73 -15.99
C PRO A 299 -1.09 16.87 -15.92
N GLN A 300 -1.54 18.11 -15.73
CA GLN A 300 -0.69 19.29 -15.59
C GLN A 300 0.02 19.30 -14.24
N MET A 301 -0.68 18.92 -13.16
CA MET A 301 -0.07 18.76 -11.84
C MET A 301 1.08 17.75 -11.88
N LEU A 302 0.92 16.63 -12.60
CA LEU A 302 1.97 15.63 -12.75
C LEU A 302 3.18 16.19 -13.49
N GLU A 303 2.96 16.89 -14.59
CA GLU A 303 4.05 17.48 -15.37
C GLU A 303 4.82 18.51 -14.54
N GLN A 304 4.13 19.38 -13.81
CA GLN A 304 4.76 20.34 -12.90
C GLN A 304 5.55 19.63 -11.79
N ALA A 305 4.98 18.58 -11.19
CA ALA A 305 5.62 17.83 -10.11
C ALA A 305 6.90 17.10 -10.55
N ARG A 306 7.12 16.88 -11.86
CA ARG A 306 8.40 16.36 -12.36
C ARG A 306 9.57 17.30 -12.06
N ALA A 307 9.32 18.61 -12.04
CA ALA A 307 10.32 19.63 -11.80
C ALA A 307 10.69 19.80 -10.32
N TYR A 308 9.93 19.20 -9.39
CA TYR A 308 10.27 19.20 -7.97
C TYR A 308 11.60 18.45 -7.76
N ALA A 309 12.44 18.95 -6.85
CA ALA A 309 13.76 18.37 -6.61
C ALA A 309 13.70 17.06 -5.80
N HIS A 310 12.63 16.87 -5.02
CA HIS A 310 12.50 15.73 -4.12
C HIS A 310 11.15 15.01 -4.28
N ARG A 311 11.00 13.87 -3.60
CA ARG A 311 9.79 13.04 -3.61
C ARG A 311 9.43 12.63 -2.17
N PRO A 312 8.13 12.51 -1.81
CA PRO A 312 7.74 11.96 -0.52
C PRO A 312 8.18 10.50 -0.43
N ALA A 313 8.79 10.14 0.69
CA ALA A 313 9.13 8.76 1.02
C ALA A 313 8.37 8.33 2.27
N GLY A 314 7.86 7.11 2.28
CA GLY A 314 7.06 6.55 3.37
C GLY A 314 6.80 5.07 3.14
N PHE A 315 6.25 4.38 4.14
CA PHE A 315 5.81 2.98 4.01
C PHE A 315 4.29 2.80 3.93
N GLY A 316 3.52 3.81 4.32
CA GLY A 316 2.06 3.77 4.38
C GLY A 316 1.37 4.15 3.06
N PRO A 317 0.03 4.14 3.03
CA PRO A 317 -0.76 4.44 1.83
C PRO A 317 -0.56 5.88 1.32
N VAL A 318 -0.38 6.05 0.01
CA VAL A 318 -0.32 7.35 -0.66
C VAL A 318 -1.74 7.85 -0.92
N GLY A 319 -2.04 9.10 -0.54
CA GLY A 319 -3.37 9.67 -0.69
C GLY A 319 -3.91 9.64 -2.13
N ARG A 320 -5.18 9.27 -2.30
CA ARG A 320 -5.86 9.19 -3.62
C ARG A 320 -5.80 10.48 -4.43
N ALA A 321 -5.92 11.62 -3.76
CA ALA A 321 -5.91 12.95 -4.36
C ALA A 321 -4.49 13.46 -4.71
N TRP A 322 -3.44 12.70 -4.39
CA TRP A 322 -2.06 13.14 -4.60
C TRP A 322 -1.55 12.69 -5.95
N THR A 323 -0.60 13.44 -6.49
CA THR A 323 0.17 13.03 -7.67
C THR A 323 1.21 11.98 -7.26
N PRO A 324 1.39 10.87 -8.02
CA PRO A 324 0.86 10.61 -9.36
C PRO A 324 -0.46 9.80 -9.39
N ARG A 325 -1.10 9.58 -8.24
CA ARG A 325 -2.24 8.67 -8.13
C ARG A 325 -3.52 9.28 -8.71
N ILE A 326 -3.81 10.55 -8.44
CA ILE A 326 -5.01 11.22 -8.94
C ILE A 326 -5.10 11.21 -10.47
N GLN A 327 -3.97 11.21 -11.18
CA GLN A 327 -3.92 11.12 -12.64
C GLN A 327 -4.44 9.77 -13.17
N ARG A 328 -4.33 8.71 -12.37
CA ARG A 328 -4.83 7.37 -12.73
C ARG A 328 -6.35 7.24 -12.61
N ALA A 329 -7.02 8.18 -11.96
CA ALA A 329 -8.47 8.19 -11.93
C ALA A 329 -9.10 8.49 -13.31
N GLY A 330 -8.30 8.93 -14.29
CA GLY A 330 -8.82 9.30 -15.61
C GLY A 330 -9.52 10.66 -15.60
N SER A 331 -10.09 11.01 -16.76
CA SER A 331 -10.65 12.34 -17.01
C SER A 331 -12.17 12.35 -16.80
N TYR A 332 -12.60 13.09 -15.77
CA TYR A 332 -14.02 13.30 -15.42
C TYR A 332 -14.49 14.69 -15.89
N ASP A 333 -14.53 14.91 -17.20
CA ASP A 333 -14.92 16.18 -17.83
C ASP A 333 -16.39 16.19 -18.32
N ASP A 334 -16.83 17.31 -18.92
CA ASP A 334 -18.19 17.46 -19.46
C ASP A 334 -18.51 16.40 -20.52
N ARG A 335 -17.50 15.94 -21.27
CA ARG A 335 -17.69 14.89 -22.28
C ARG A 335 -17.92 13.55 -21.62
N TRP A 336 -17.14 13.18 -20.61
CA TRP A 336 -17.40 11.99 -19.81
C TRP A 336 -18.82 12.05 -19.19
N LEU A 337 -19.22 13.19 -18.65
CA LEU A 337 -20.54 13.36 -18.05
C LEU A 337 -21.67 13.16 -19.10
N ALA A 338 -21.50 13.68 -20.31
CA ALA A 338 -22.49 13.59 -21.37
C ALA A 338 -22.55 12.20 -22.05
N GLU A 339 -21.40 11.53 -22.22
CA GLU A 339 -21.27 10.34 -23.09
C GLU A 339 -20.97 9.03 -22.35
N ARG A 340 -20.42 9.08 -21.13
CA ARG A 340 -19.91 7.89 -20.40
C ARG A 340 -20.58 7.64 -19.06
N TRP A 341 -21.08 8.67 -18.38
CA TRP A 341 -21.76 8.52 -17.09
C TRP A 341 -22.85 7.42 -17.15
N PRO A 342 -22.90 6.48 -16.19
CA PRO A 342 -22.13 6.38 -14.94
C PRO A 342 -20.85 5.53 -14.99
N ASN A 343 -20.39 5.12 -16.18
CA ASN A 343 -19.24 4.24 -16.33
C ASN A 343 -17.91 4.97 -16.13
N LEU A 344 -16.83 4.22 -15.91
CA LEU A 344 -15.48 4.76 -15.74
C LEU A 344 -15.01 5.54 -17.00
N PRO A 345 -14.20 6.60 -16.84
CA PRO A 345 -13.46 7.19 -17.94
C PRO A 345 -12.66 6.12 -18.70
N LYS A 346 -12.52 6.29 -20.02
CA LYS A 346 -11.77 5.33 -20.85
C LYS A 346 -10.27 5.32 -20.55
N ASP A 347 -9.76 6.42 -20.00
CA ASP A 347 -8.38 6.63 -19.58
C ASP A 347 -8.15 6.32 -18.09
N PHE A 348 -9.14 5.75 -17.38
CA PHE A 348 -8.94 5.27 -16.01
C PHE A 348 -7.90 4.15 -15.97
N ASP A 349 -6.87 4.29 -15.14
CA ASP A 349 -5.85 3.28 -14.89
C ASP A 349 -6.16 2.57 -13.57
N MET A 350 -6.37 1.25 -13.63
CA MET A 350 -6.66 0.42 -12.46
C MET A 350 -5.57 0.44 -11.40
N ALA A 351 -4.33 0.83 -11.74
CA ALA A 351 -3.29 1.09 -10.76
C ALA A 351 -3.60 2.29 -9.83
N TYR A 352 -4.72 3.01 -10.06
CA TYR A 352 -5.33 3.92 -9.09
C TYR A 352 -5.71 3.21 -7.78
N TRP A 353 -6.06 1.92 -7.81
CA TRP A 353 -6.46 1.18 -6.62
C TRP A 353 -5.28 0.65 -5.79
N ASN A 354 -4.06 0.69 -6.32
CA ASN A 354 -2.86 0.44 -5.52
C ASN A 354 -2.58 1.65 -4.63
N ALA A 355 -2.56 1.42 -3.32
CA ALA A 355 -2.37 2.46 -2.32
C ALA A 355 -0.90 2.57 -1.88
N ALA A 356 -0.11 1.49 -2.01
CA ALA A 356 1.31 1.53 -1.64
C ALA A 356 2.09 2.48 -2.57
N PRO A 357 3.17 3.12 -2.09
CA PRO A 357 4.14 3.76 -2.97
C PRO A 357 4.59 2.84 -4.10
N GLN A 358 4.91 3.41 -5.27
CA GLN A 358 5.24 2.61 -6.45
C GLN A 358 6.39 1.61 -6.23
N ASP A 359 7.37 1.99 -5.41
CA ASP A 359 8.52 1.15 -5.02
C ASP A 359 8.18 0.08 -3.96
N GLN A 360 6.90 -0.02 -3.54
CA GLN A 360 6.36 -1.03 -2.62
C GLN A 360 5.22 -1.86 -3.23
N GLN A 361 4.98 -1.71 -4.53
CA GLN A 361 4.00 -2.49 -5.29
C GLN A 361 4.69 -3.70 -5.93
N ILE A 362 4.47 -4.90 -5.38
CA ILE A 362 5.14 -6.14 -5.83
C ILE A 362 4.20 -7.00 -6.69
N ALA A 363 4.77 -7.98 -7.38
CA ALA A 363 3.95 -9.08 -7.91
C ALA A 363 3.25 -9.80 -6.74
N PHE A 364 2.06 -10.35 -6.97
CA PHE A 364 1.29 -11.04 -5.93
C PHE A 364 2.16 -12.12 -5.25
N PRO A 365 2.49 -11.95 -3.95
CA PRO A 365 3.45 -12.81 -3.27
C PRO A 365 2.83 -14.16 -2.97
N ARG A 366 3.69 -15.15 -2.71
CA ARG A 366 3.24 -16.42 -2.18
C ARG A 366 2.73 -16.29 -0.74
N PRO A 367 1.79 -17.14 -0.31
CA PRO A 367 1.33 -17.18 1.08
C PRO A 367 2.38 -17.59 2.13
N ASP A 368 3.54 -18.11 1.69
CA ASP A 368 4.69 -18.46 2.53
C ASP A 368 5.85 -17.47 2.39
N CYS A 369 5.57 -16.22 1.96
CA CYS A 369 6.58 -15.18 1.87
C CYS A 369 7.15 -14.81 3.25
N TYR A 370 8.30 -14.15 3.23
CA TYR A 370 9.04 -13.67 4.38
C TYR A 370 9.03 -12.15 4.38
N ILE A 371 8.74 -11.55 5.53
CA ILE A 371 8.82 -10.09 5.72
C ILE A 371 9.91 -9.81 6.75
N GLU A 372 10.85 -8.92 6.43
CA GLU A 372 11.88 -8.44 7.33
C GLU A 372 11.65 -6.96 7.66
N LEU A 373 11.84 -6.61 8.92
CA LEU A 373 11.55 -5.31 9.50
C LEU A 373 12.80 -4.82 10.25
N GLY A 374 13.43 -3.75 9.76
CA GLY A 374 14.58 -3.11 10.38
C GLY A 374 14.19 -1.78 11.02
N ASN A 375 14.44 -1.63 12.32
CA ASN A 375 14.15 -0.47 13.16
C ASN A 375 12.68 -0.03 13.11
N LEU A 376 11.77 -1.00 12.97
CA LEU A 376 10.32 -0.81 12.86
C LEU A 376 9.55 -1.42 14.05
N ILE A 377 10.24 -2.11 14.96
CA ILE A 377 9.65 -2.70 16.16
C ILE A 377 10.29 -2.04 17.38
N ALA A 378 9.49 -1.76 18.41
CA ALA A 378 9.96 -1.12 19.64
C ALA A 378 11.20 -1.84 20.22
N PRO A 379 12.27 -1.11 20.61
CA PRO A 379 13.49 -1.71 21.15
C PRO A 379 13.29 -2.56 22.41
N ALA A 380 12.21 -2.32 23.16
CA ALA A 380 11.83 -3.14 24.31
C ALA A 380 11.43 -4.58 23.91
N LEU A 381 10.87 -4.76 22.71
CA LEU A 381 10.52 -6.06 22.15
C LEU A 381 11.64 -6.63 21.28
N CYS A 382 12.28 -5.76 20.49
CA CYS A 382 13.33 -6.12 19.52
C CYS A 382 14.61 -5.28 19.75
N PRO A 383 15.43 -5.58 20.77
CA PRO A 383 16.65 -4.82 21.07
C PRO A 383 17.67 -4.80 19.94
N SER A 384 17.70 -5.85 19.10
CA SER A 384 18.56 -5.91 17.90
C SER A 384 18.12 -4.96 16.79
N GLY A 385 16.88 -4.45 16.84
CA GLY A 385 16.28 -3.62 15.80
C GLY A 385 15.94 -4.39 14.53
N HIS A 386 16.17 -5.70 14.45
CA HIS A 386 15.89 -6.49 13.26
C HIS A 386 14.90 -7.60 13.59
N ALA A 387 13.77 -7.65 12.91
CA ALA A 387 12.77 -8.69 13.06
C ALA A 387 12.42 -9.32 11.72
N PHE A 388 11.94 -10.56 11.73
CA PHE A 388 11.38 -11.20 10.55
C PHE A 388 10.17 -12.06 10.91
N VAL A 389 9.26 -12.20 9.95
CA VAL A 389 8.13 -13.14 9.99
C VAL A 389 8.20 -14.04 8.76
N ALA A 390 8.01 -15.34 8.97
CA ALA A 390 7.77 -16.30 7.91
C ALA A 390 6.27 -16.63 7.90
N LEU A 391 5.57 -16.35 6.81
CA LEU A 391 4.14 -16.63 6.74
C LEU A 391 3.89 -18.14 6.67
N PRO A 392 2.77 -18.63 7.26
CA PRO A 392 2.54 -20.06 7.43
C PRO A 392 2.10 -20.78 6.14
N GLY A 393 1.91 -20.06 5.02
CA GLY A 393 1.45 -20.65 3.77
C GLY A 393 -0.07 -20.81 3.67
N HIS A 394 -0.84 -20.37 4.68
CA HIS A 394 -2.30 -20.46 4.69
C HIS A 394 -2.91 -19.86 3.43
N ARG A 395 -4.05 -20.37 2.98
CA ARG A 395 -4.66 -19.99 1.70
C ARG A 395 -6.16 -19.80 1.80
N VAL A 396 -6.68 -18.83 1.05
CA VAL A 396 -8.11 -18.68 0.79
C VAL A 396 -8.42 -19.29 -0.57
N SER A 397 -9.29 -20.30 -0.62
CA SER A 397 -9.81 -20.85 -1.87
C SER A 397 -11.22 -20.36 -2.13
N VAL A 398 -11.57 -20.31 -3.42
CA VAL A 398 -12.87 -19.88 -3.92
C VAL A 398 -13.43 -20.91 -4.88
N LEU A 399 -14.71 -21.22 -4.77
CA LEU A 399 -15.45 -22.05 -5.72
C LEU A 399 -16.63 -21.26 -6.28
N PHE A 400 -16.63 -21.03 -7.58
CA PHE A 400 -17.73 -20.37 -8.29
C PHE A 400 -18.67 -21.43 -8.88
N HIS A 401 -19.94 -21.38 -8.51
CA HIS A 401 -21.00 -22.20 -9.09
C HIS A 401 -21.68 -21.42 -10.21
N LEU A 402 -21.52 -21.88 -11.44
CA LEU A 402 -22.03 -21.20 -12.63
C LEU A 402 -23.46 -21.62 -12.96
N ALA A 403 -24.21 -20.75 -13.64
CA ALA A 403 -25.56 -21.03 -14.12
C ALA A 403 -25.61 -22.22 -15.10
N SER A 404 -24.49 -22.52 -15.75
CA SER A 404 -24.32 -23.70 -16.61
C SER A 404 -24.26 -25.03 -15.85
N GLY A 405 -24.12 -24.99 -14.52
CA GLY A 405 -23.87 -26.16 -13.68
C GLY A 405 -22.38 -26.51 -13.52
N LEU A 406 -21.48 -25.83 -14.23
CA LEU A 406 -20.03 -25.98 -14.03
C LEU A 406 -19.59 -25.34 -12.71
N MET A 407 -18.53 -25.90 -12.12
CA MET A 407 -17.85 -25.34 -10.95
C MET A 407 -16.44 -24.91 -11.33
N LEU A 408 -16.07 -23.68 -11.01
CA LEU A 408 -14.72 -23.14 -11.24
C LEU A 408 -14.05 -22.88 -9.89
N GLY A 409 -13.00 -23.63 -9.60
CA GLY A 409 -12.23 -23.51 -8.36
C GLY A 409 -10.97 -22.67 -8.54
N GLY A 410 -10.54 -21.96 -7.50
CA GLY A 410 -9.32 -21.16 -7.52
C GLY A 410 -8.77 -20.83 -6.13
N VAL A 411 -7.65 -20.10 -6.10
CA VAL A 411 -7.06 -19.52 -4.89
C VAL A 411 -7.13 -18.00 -5.03
N CYS A 412 -7.52 -17.31 -3.96
CA CYS A 412 -7.50 -15.87 -3.90
C CYS A 412 -6.04 -15.36 -3.82
N ALA A 413 -5.71 -14.37 -4.64
CA ALA A 413 -4.40 -13.73 -4.62
C ALA A 413 -4.26 -12.80 -3.40
N ILE A 414 -3.07 -12.73 -2.83
CA ILE A 414 -2.73 -11.69 -1.83
C ILE A 414 -2.53 -10.39 -2.58
N ASP A 415 -3.46 -9.45 -2.46
CA ASP A 415 -3.37 -8.13 -3.12
C ASP A 415 -2.89 -7.02 -2.17
N THR A 416 -2.89 -7.28 -0.86
CA THR A 416 -2.46 -6.34 0.17
C THR A 416 -1.84 -7.09 1.34
N LEU A 417 -0.60 -6.73 1.70
CA LEU A 417 0.04 -7.05 2.96
C LEU A 417 0.18 -5.74 3.75
N HIS A 418 -0.42 -5.67 4.94
CA HIS A 418 -0.34 -4.48 5.79
C HIS A 418 0.15 -4.86 7.19
N VAL A 419 1.37 -4.44 7.52
CA VAL A 419 1.97 -4.61 8.84
C VAL A 419 1.72 -3.35 9.67
N ASP A 420 0.97 -3.47 10.75
CA ASP A 420 0.88 -2.45 11.80
C ASP A 420 1.87 -2.82 12.90
N THR A 421 2.99 -2.10 12.97
CA THR A 421 4.10 -2.44 13.87
C THR A 421 3.88 -1.98 15.30
N ASP A 422 2.98 -1.01 15.51
CA ASP A 422 2.60 -0.55 16.85
C ASP A 422 1.54 -1.51 17.45
N ALA A 423 0.58 -1.94 16.63
CA ALA A 423 -0.40 -2.96 17.02
C ALA A 423 0.19 -4.39 17.03
N MET A 424 1.36 -4.61 16.42
CA MET A 424 1.97 -5.93 16.21
C MET A 424 1.01 -6.87 15.46
N GLU A 425 0.47 -6.39 14.34
CA GLU A 425 -0.51 -7.12 13.53
C GLU A 425 -0.12 -7.11 12.05
N LEU A 426 -0.42 -8.22 11.37
CA LEU A 426 -0.34 -8.33 9.92
C LEU A 426 -1.74 -8.63 9.37
N ALA A 427 -2.30 -7.68 8.63
CA ALA A 427 -3.49 -7.90 7.85
C ALA A 427 -3.13 -8.33 6.42
N ILE A 428 -3.86 -9.31 5.90
CA ILE A 428 -3.74 -9.80 4.53
C ILE A 428 -5.12 -9.72 3.88
N VAL A 429 -5.17 -9.08 2.72
CA VAL A 429 -6.37 -9.02 1.87
C VAL A 429 -6.20 -9.98 0.70
N TRP A 430 -7.19 -10.86 0.56
CA TRP A 430 -7.23 -11.91 -0.44
C TRP A 430 -8.33 -11.58 -1.45
N ARG A 431 -8.03 -11.66 -2.75
CA ARG A 431 -9.00 -11.35 -3.80
C ARG A 431 -9.04 -12.38 -4.91
N ALA A 432 -10.25 -12.69 -5.36
CA ALA A 432 -10.48 -13.35 -6.63
C ALA A 432 -11.57 -12.60 -7.40
N SER A 433 -11.55 -12.73 -8.72
CA SER A 433 -12.57 -12.14 -9.59
C SER A 433 -12.78 -13.00 -10.82
N VAL A 434 -14.00 -12.93 -11.36
CA VAL A 434 -14.44 -13.71 -12.52
C VAL A 434 -15.40 -12.87 -13.35
N SER A 435 -15.41 -13.03 -14.67
CA SER A 435 -16.35 -12.30 -15.53
C SER A 435 -17.79 -12.60 -15.12
N ALA A 436 -18.62 -11.56 -15.01
CA ALA A 436 -20.04 -11.73 -14.72
C ALA A 436 -20.78 -12.52 -15.81
N GLU A 437 -20.26 -12.53 -17.05
CA GLU A 437 -20.79 -13.30 -18.17
C GLU A 437 -20.76 -14.81 -17.93
N MET A 438 -19.90 -15.30 -17.01
CA MET A 438 -19.91 -16.70 -16.59
C MET A 438 -21.19 -17.11 -15.86
N GLY A 439 -22.01 -16.13 -15.45
CA GLY A 439 -23.29 -16.39 -14.81
C GLY A 439 -23.14 -17.03 -13.43
N VAL A 440 -22.24 -16.50 -12.59
CA VAL A 440 -22.05 -17.00 -11.22
C VAL A 440 -23.33 -16.88 -10.41
N LYS A 441 -23.83 -18.01 -9.91
CA LYS A 441 -24.99 -18.10 -9.02
C LYS A 441 -24.55 -17.98 -7.57
N THR A 442 -23.62 -18.81 -7.17
CA THR A 442 -23.15 -18.94 -5.79
C THR A 442 -21.62 -19.00 -5.77
N THR A 443 -21.03 -18.45 -4.72
CA THR A 443 -19.59 -18.52 -4.49
C THR A 443 -19.31 -19.04 -3.09
N GLU A 444 -18.50 -20.09 -2.98
CA GLU A 444 -18.02 -20.60 -1.69
C GLU A 444 -16.61 -20.12 -1.41
N LEU A 445 -16.36 -19.65 -0.20
CA LEU A 445 -15.02 -19.32 0.29
C LEU A 445 -14.60 -20.30 1.37
N ARG A 446 -13.37 -20.81 1.28
CA ARG A 446 -12.77 -21.66 2.31
C ARG A 446 -11.39 -21.15 2.67
N PHE A 447 -11.01 -21.37 3.92
CA PHE A 447 -9.68 -21.05 4.42
C PHE A 447 -8.99 -22.32 4.87
N GLU A 448 -7.75 -22.49 4.45
CA GLU A 448 -7.02 -23.72 4.67
C GLU A 448 -5.68 -23.45 5.34
N THR A 449 -5.49 -24.10 6.48
CA THR A 449 -4.29 -24.02 7.31
C THR A 449 -3.39 -25.23 7.08
N ASP A 450 -3.94 -26.37 6.65
CA ASP A 450 -3.18 -27.55 6.27
C ASP A 450 -2.73 -27.45 4.80
N LEU A 451 -1.44 -27.19 4.62
CA LEU A 451 -0.84 -27.07 3.29
C LEU A 451 -0.95 -28.36 2.46
N THR A 452 -1.12 -29.52 3.11
CA THR A 452 -1.18 -30.83 2.47
C THR A 452 -2.57 -31.21 1.98
N ALA A 453 -3.62 -30.61 2.55
CA ALA A 453 -5.00 -30.87 2.18
C ALA A 453 -5.27 -30.55 0.69
N PRO A 454 -6.18 -31.27 0.00
CA PRO A 454 -6.66 -30.88 -1.32
C PRO A 454 -7.59 -29.64 -1.22
N LEU A 455 -7.46 -28.71 -2.16
CA LEU A 455 -8.24 -27.45 -2.19
C LEU A 455 -9.77 -27.68 -2.26
N PHE A 456 -10.17 -28.75 -2.96
CA PHE A 456 -11.56 -29.19 -3.08
C PHE A 456 -11.61 -30.70 -2.95
N LYS A 457 -12.53 -31.21 -2.15
CA LYS A 457 -12.91 -32.63 -2.17
C LYS A 457 -14.09 -32.75 -3.12
N MET A 458 -13.86 -33.30 -4.31
CA MET A 458 -14.96 -33.77 -5.14
C MET A 458 -15.50 -35.02 -4.45
N GLU A 459 -16.77 -35.01 -4.02
CA GLU A 459 -17.44 -36.27 -3.73
C GLU A 459 -17.44 -37.07 -5.03
N GLU A 460 -16.81 -38.25 -5.03
CA GLU A 460 -16.99 -39.19 -6.13
C GLU A 460 -18.49 -39.41 -6.26
N ALA A 461 -19.05 -38.98 -7.40
CA ALA A 461 -20.41 -39.34 -7.75
C ALA A 461 -20.49 -40.85 -7.60
N ALA A 462 -21.25 -41.30 -6.61
CA ALA A 462 -21.56 -42.70 -6.43
C ALA A 462 -22.17 -43.16 -7.75
N HIS A 463 -21.36 -43.81 -8.58
CA HIS A 463 -21.83 -44.52 -9.75
C HIS A 463 -22.62 -45.71 -9.20
N GLY A 464 -23.88 -45.45 -8.89
CA GLY A 464 -24.85 -46.45 -8.49
C GLY A 464 -25.13 -47.37 -9.66
N GLN A 465 -24.57 -48.57 -9.54
CA GLN A 465 -24.90 -49.85 -10.18
C GLN A 465 -24.84 -49.97 -11.71
#